data_AF-A0A955R9M3-F1
#
_entry.id   AF-A0A955R9M3-F1
#
_cell.length_a   1.000
_cell.length_b   1.000
_cell.length_c   1.000
_cell.angle_alpha   90.00
_cell.angle_beta   90.00
_cell.angle_gamma   90.00
#
_symmetry.space_group_name_H-M   'P 1'
#
loop_
_entity.id
_entity.type
_entity.pdbx_description
1 polymer ?
#
loop_
_entity_poly.entity_id
_entity_poly.type
_entity_poly.pdbx_seq_one_letter_code
_entity_poly.pdbx_strand_id
1 'polypeptide(L)'
;MGFRGRAGFGQGQMVRGGRRSAVERLSPQTREALVAAHTAVKEERWGDAAAAFDRFGGVAEQRQLPRIAAFLYARAATAHGRVGAKDAMLASAEKGLQNAVAARDNGFSARVFGAFLESLKETDFSDGEPAIRDAMRNALGVAPRAPGQRRAPSRDQLRNLAASCDVCGSPLNGEELQVTEEGRADCPTCGSAVL
;
A
#
# COMPACT_ATOMS: atom_id res chain seq x y z
N MET A 1 23.52 62.56 0.24
CA MET A 1 22.99 62.17 1.56
C MET A 1 21.50 61.86 1.40
N GLY A 2 21.02 60.71 1.90
CA GLY A 2 19.57 60.43 2.01
C GLY A 2 19.08 59.12 1.35
N PHE A 3 19.53 57.96 1.83
CA PHE A 3 18.88 56.66 1.60
C PHE A 3 17.89 56.37 2.74
N ARG A 4 16.58 56.29 2.47
CA ARG A 4 15.52 55.63 3.30
C ARG A 4 14.27 55.45 2.40
N GLY A 5 13.53 54.35 2.35
CA GLY A 5 13.55 53.07 3.05
C GLY A 5 12.63 52.09 2.30
N ARG A 6 13.01 50.82 2.27
CA ARG A 6 12.35 49.72 1.54
C ARG A 6 11.26 49.13 2.42
N ALA A 7 10.01 49.15 1.98
CA ALA A 7 8.88 48.59 2.70
C ALA A 7 8.72 47.08 2.42
N GLY A 8 8.54 46.30 3.49
CA GLY A 8 7.61 45.18 3.51
C GLY A 8 8.12 43.82 3.01
N PHE A 9 9.05 43.20 3.73
CA PHE A 9 9.13 41.73 3.73
C PHE A 9 7.92 41.19 4.51
N GLY A 10 6.86 40.84 3.80
CA GLY A 10 5.79 40.00 4.33
C GLY A 10 6.37 38.62 4.64
N GLN A 11 6.57 38.37 5.94
CA GLN A 11 7.00 37.09 6.47
C GLN A 11 6.03 36.00 6.00
N GLY A 12 6.50 35.15 5.09
CA GLY A 12 5.82 33.92 4.74
C GLY A 12 5.60 33.12 6.02
N GLN A 13 4.33 32.85 6.33
CA GLN A 13 3.99 31.75 7.22
C GLN A 13 4.50 30.47 6.56
N MET A 14 5.71 30.06 6.91
CA MET A 14 6.13 28.68 6.80
C MET A 14 5.20 27.89 7.72
N VAL A 15 4.12 27.38 7.15
CA VAL A 15 3.31 26.33 7.78
C VAL A 15 4.22 25.10 7.84
N ARG A 16 5.01 25.04 8.92
CA ARG A 16 5.73 23.83 9.35
C ARG A 16 4.67 22.75 9.51
N GLY A 17 4.55 21.88 8.50
CA GLY A 17 3.83 20.60 8.54
C GLY A 17 4.48 19.59 9.49
N GLY A 18 4.86 20.02 10.69
CA GLY A 18 5.47 19.20 11.72
C GLY A 18 4.44 18.89 12.78
N ARG A 19 3.76 17.74 12.65
CA ARG A 19 3.18 17.00 13.80
C ARG A 19 2.48 15.68 13.44
N ARG A 20 2.23 15.34 12.17
CA ARG A 20 1.67 14.03 11.80
C ARG A 20 2.70 12.95 11.42
N SER A 21 3.93 13.34 11.08
CA SER A 21 4.90 12.45 10.43
C SER A 21 5.82 11.61 11.34
N ALA A 22 5.77 11.78 12.67
CA ALA A 22 6.65 11.02 13.58
C ALA A 22 6.04 9.71 14.09
N VAL A 23 4.70 9.62 14.14
CA VAL A 23 3.99 8.47 14.74
C VAL A 23 3.79 7.32 13.73
N GLU A 24 3.84 7.61 12.42
CA GLU A 24 3.60 6.62 11.36
C GLU A 24 4.88 6.07 10.70
N ARG A 25 6.06 6.57 11.08
CA ARG A 25 7.31 6.13 10.44
C ARG A 25 7.72 4.75 10.93
N LEU A 26 7.81 3.80 10.00
CA LEU A 26 8.40 2.49 10.25
C LEU A 26 9.87 2.66 10.68
N SER A 27 10.32 1.83 11.62
CA SER A 27 11.71 1.86 12.10
C SER A 27 12.68 1.54 10.95
N PRO A 28 13.93 2.04 10.94
CA PRO A 28 14.90 1.77 9.86
C PRO A 28 15.04 0.27 9.55
N GLN A 29 15.13 -0.57 10.59
CA GLN A 29 15.19 -2.03 10.46
C GLN A 29 13.94 -2.60 9.79
N THR A 30 12.76 -2.07 10.13
CA THR A 30 11.49 -2.45 9.49
C THR A 30 11.47 -2.05 8.01
N ARG A 31 12.05 -0.89 7.66
CA ARG A 31 12.13 -0.42 6.27
C ARG A 31 13.05 -1.30 5.44
N GLU A 32 14.25 -1.58 5.93
CA GLU A 32 15.21 -2.46 5.27
C GLU A 32 14.64 -3.85 5.04
N ALA A 33 13.96 -4.41 6.02
CA ALA A 33 13.36 -5.72 5.91
C ALA A 33 12.13 -5.75 4.98
N LEU A 34 11.37 -4.66 4.87
CA LEU A 34 10.34 -4.50 3.85
C LEU A 34 10.94 -4.45 2.45
N VAL A 35 12.02 -3.69 2.25
CA VAL A 35 12.75 -3.68 0.98
C VAL A 35 13.25 -5.08 0.65
N ALA A 36 13.83 -5.79 1.62
CA ALA A 36 14.28 -7.17 1.44
C ALA A 36 13.13 -8.12 1.04
N ALA A 37 11.94 -7.97 1.62
CA ALA A 37 10.76 -8.75 1.23
C ALA A 37 10.34 -8.50 -0.23
N HIS A 38 10.42 -7.26 -0.70
CA HIS A 38 10.15 -6.93 -2.11
C HIS A 38 11.25 -7.42 -3.04
N THR A 39 12.51 -7.37 -2.61
CA THR A 39 13.62 -8.00 -3.35
C THR A 39 13.41 -9.50 -3.45
N ALA A 40 12.99 -10.17 -2.37
CA ALA A 40 12.68 -11.60 -2.39
C ALA A 40 11.55 -11.94 -3.39
N VAL A 41 10.54 -11.09 -3.53
CA VAL A 41 9.53 -11.24 -4.60
C VAL A 41 10.16 -11.13 -5.99
N LYS A 42 11.05 -10.17 -6.23
CA LYS A 42 11.74 -10.00 -7.52
C LYS A 42 12.67 -11.17 -7.85
N GLU A 43 13.25 -11.79 -6.82
CA GLU A 43 14.12 -12.96 -6.92
C GLU A 43 13.33 -14.29 -6.90
N GLU A 44 12.00 -14.24 -6.99
CA GLU A 44 11.10 -15.42 -6.94
C GLU A 44 11.24 -16.28 -5.67
N ARG A 45 11.79 -15.71 -4.60
CA ARG A 45 11.86 -16.30 -3.26
C ARG A 45 10.55 -16.09 -2.52
N TRP A 46 9.48 -16.65 -3.07
CA TRP A 46 8.11 -16.43 -2.62
C TRP A 46 7.87 -16.83 -1.16
N GLY A 47 8.49 -17.93 -0.69
CA GLY A 47 8.35 -18.37 0.70
C GLY A 47 8.92 -17.37 1.72
N ASP A 48 10.11 -16.84 1.44
CA ASP A 48 10.75 -15.82 2.28
C ASP A 48 9.96 -14.51 2.28
N ALA A 49 9.47 -14.11 1.10
CA ALA A 49 8.62 -12.94 0.95
C ALA A 49 7.31 -13.07 1.75
N ALA A 50 6.66 -14.24 1.69
CA ALA A 50 5.41 -14.50 2.40
C ALA A 50 5.58 -14.34 3.91
N ALA A 51 6.60 -15.00 4.48
CA ALA A 51 6.90 -14.93 5.91
C ALA A 51 7.23 -13.50 6.36
N ALA A 52 7.97 -12.74 5.54
CA ALA A 52 8.29 -11.35 5.83
C ALA A 52 7.03 -10.47 5.82
N PHE A 53 6.17 -10.59 4.81
CA PHE A 53 4.94 -9.82 4.72
C PHE A 53 3.96 -10.13 5.86
N ASP A 54 3.82 -11.41 6.24
CA ASP A 54 2.98 -11.80 7.39
C ASP A 54 3.46 -11.17 8.70
N ARG A 55 4.77 -11.22 8.93
CA ARG A 55 5.39 -10.60 10.10
C ARG A 55 5.12 -9.09 10.12
N PHE A 56 5.27 -8.40 8.99
CA PHE A 56 5.01 -6.96 8.93
C PHE A 56 3.53 -6.61 9.00
N GLY A 57 2.65 -7.44 8.43
CA GLY A 57 1.20 -7.32 8.61
C GLY A 57 0.83 -7.35 10.08
N GLY A 58 1.40 -8.28 10.85
CA GLY A 58 1.17 -8.37 12.29
C GLY A 58 1.71 -7.17 13.08
N VAL A 59 2.87 -6.63 12.69
CA VAL A 59 3.40 -5.40 13.30
C VAL A 59 2.51 -4.19 12.97
N ALA A 60 2.01 -4.08 11.74
CA ALA A 60 1.11 -3.00 11.34
C ALA A 60 -0.25 -3.09 12.07
N GLU A 61 -0.77 -4.30 12.26
CA GLU A 61 -1.98 -4.56 13.05
C GLU A 61 -1.80 -4.18 14.52
N GLN A 62 -0.70 -4.59 15.16
CA GLN A 62 -0.37 -4.19 16.53
C GLN A 62 -0.26 -2.66 16.70
N ARG A 63 0.16 -1.96 15.64
CA ARG A 63 0.26 -0.49 15.60
C ARG A 63 -1.03 0.19 15.18
N GLN A 64 -2.12 -0.55 14.97
CA GLN A 64 -3.41 -0.04 14.52
C GLN A 64 -3.31 0.73 13.19
N LEU A 65 -2.55 0.18 12.24
CA LEU A 65 -2.39 0.71 10.88
C LEU A 65 -3.13 -0.21 9.89
N PRO A 66 -4.48 -0.25 9.92
CA PRO A 66 -5.28 -1.26 9.23
C PRO A 66 -5.07 -1.25 7.71
N ARG A 67 -4.89 -0.08 7.10
CA ARG A 67 -4.60 0.03 5.65
C ARG A 67 -3.31 -0.69 5.27
N ILE A 68 -2.24 -0.47 6.04
CA ILE A 68 -0.92 -1.06 5.78
C ILE A 68 -0.97 -2.56 6.08
N ALA A 69 -1.60 -2.96 7.18
CA ALA A 69 -1.79 -4.37 7.51
C ALA A 69 -2.54 -5.12 6.39
N ALA A 70 -3.63 -4.55 5.87
CA ALA A 70 -4.38 -5.13 4.76
C ALA A 70 -3.52 -5.32 3.50
N PHE A 71 -2.71 -4.32 3.13
CA PHE A 71 -1.78 -4.42 2.00
C PHE A 71 -0.77 -5.55 2.17
N LEU A 72 -0.12 -5.60 3.34
CA LEU A 72 0.94 -6.57 3.62
C LEU A 72 0.38 -7.99 3.67
N TYR A 73 -0.77 -8.20 4.31
CA TYR A 73 -1.41 -9.50 4.34
C TYR A 73 -1.91 -9.98 2.97
N ALA A 74 -2.38 -9.08 2.11
CA ALA A 74 -2.71 -9.44 0.73
C ALA A 74 -1.46 -9.85 -0.07
N ARG A 75 -0.33 -9.17 0.14
CA ARG A 75 0.97 -9.55 -0.46
C ARG A 75 1.47 -10.89 0.06
N ALA A 76 1.32 -11.15 1.36
CA ALA A 76 1.62 -12.44 1.97
C ALA A 76 0.74 -13.55 1.36
N ALA A 77 -0.56 -13.31 1.20
CA ALA A 77 -1.47 -14.25 0.56
C ALA A 77 -1.05 -14.57 -0.88
N THR A 78 -0.72 -13.57 -1.71
CA THR A 78 -0.18 -13.80 -3.06
C THR A 78 1.08 -14.66 -3.03
N ALA A 79 2.02 -14.37 -2.13
CA ALA A 79 3.28 -15.09 -2.03
C ALA A 79 3.07 -16.55 -1.55
N HIS A 80 2.18 -16.79 -0.58
CA HIS A 80 1.76 -18.13 -0.16
C HIS A 80 1.08 -18.90 -1.28
N GLY A 81 0.25 -18.23 -2.09
CA GLY A 81 -0.39 -18.82 -3.26
C GLY A 81 0.64 -19.31 -4.29
N ARG A 82 1.70 -18.54 -4.53
CA ARG A 82 2.80 -18.91 -5.46
C ARG A 82 3.60 -20.13 -5.01
N VAL A 83 3.69 -20.41 -3.71
CA VAL A 83 4.37 -21.60 -3.18
C VAL A 83 3.42 -22.77 -2.89
N GLY A 84 2.14 -22.66 -3.26
CA GLY A 84 1.16 -23.72 -3.03
C GLY A 84 0.70 -23.86 -1.57
N ALA A 85 1.01 -22.91 -0.69
CA ALA A 85 0.64 -22.96 0.72
C ALA A 85 -0.79 -22.47 0.95
N LYS A 86 -1.79 -23.29 0.56
CA LYS A 86 -3.21 -22.93 0.56
C LYS A 86 -3.72 -22.38 1.89
N ASP A 87 -3.46 -23.08 2.99
CA ASP A 87 -3.99 -22.71 4.30
C ASP A 87 -3.38 -21.39 4.80
N ALA A 88 -2.07 -21.20 4.57
CA ALA A 88 -1.38 -19.96 4.91
C ALA A 88 -1.85 -18.78 4.03
N MET A 89 -2.10 -19.03 2.75
CA MET A 89 -2.69 -18.05 1.84
C MET A 89 -4.06 -17.60 2.34
N LEU A 90 -4.95 -18.53 2.67
CA LEU A 90 -6.30 -18.22 3.16
C LEU A 90 -6.25 -17.47 4.50
N ALA A 91 -5.41 -17.91 5.44
CA ALA A 91 -5.23 -17.23 6.73
C ALA A 91 -4.72 -15.79 6.56
N SER A 92 -3.77 -15.58 5.64
CA SER A 92 -3.25 -14.23 5.33
C SER A 92 -4.33 -13.37 4.68
N ALA A 93 -5.06 -13.92 3.70
CA ALA A 93 -6.14 -13.21 3.02
C ALA A 93 -7.25 -12.79 4.01
N GLU A 94 -7.61 -13.67 4.94
CA GLU A 94 -8.60 -13.38 5.98
C GLU A 94 -8.16 -12.23 6.89
N LYS A 95 -6.93 -12.26 7.43
CA LYS A 95 -6.39 -11.17 8.24
C LYS A 95 -6.35 -9.85 7.47
N GLY A 96 -5.95 -9.91 6.20
CA GLY A 96 -5.94 -8.75 5.34
C GLY A 96 -7.35 -8.16 5.15
N LEU A 97 -8.35 -9.02 4.96
CA LEU A 97 -9.75 -8.64 4.76
C LEU A 97 -10.33 -7.99 6.02
N GLN A 98 -10.06 -8.55 7.20
CA GLN A 98 -10.44 -7.96 8.49
C GLN A 98 -9.86 -6.55 8.66
N ASN A 99 -8.57 -6.38 8.34
CA ASN A 99 -7.90 -5.09 8.39
C ASN A 99 -8.42 -4.10 7.33
N ALA A 100 -8.80 -4.58 6.14
CA ALA A 100 -9.42 -3.75 5.12
C ALA A 100 -10.80 -3.21 5.52
N VAL A 101 -11.64 -4.05 6.15
CA VAL A 101 -12.91 -3.63 6.74
C VAL A 101 -12.68 -2.58 7.83
N ALA A 102 -11.67 -2.78 8.67
CA ALA A 102 -11.30 -1.81 9.71
C ALA A 102 -10.80 -0.48 9.13
N ALA A 103 -10.10 -0.50 7.99
CA ALA A 103 -9.61 0.70 7.31
C ALA A 103 -10.72 1.55 6.69
N ARG A 104 -11.89 0.95 6.38
CA ARG A 104 -13.06 1.59 5.74
C ARG A 104 -12.73 2.32 4.43
N ASP A 105 -11.72 1.86 3.71
CA ASP A 105 -11.37 2.35 2.38
C ASP A 105 -11.65 1.27 1.33
N ASN A 106 -12.86 1.32 0.78
CA ASN A 106 -13.32 0.33 -0.19
C ASN A 106 -12.53 0.41 -1.51
N GLY A 107 -12.07 1.60 -1.91
CA GLY A 107 -11.33 1.80 -3.17
C GLY A 107 -9.90 1.24 -3.09
N PHE A 108 -9.25 1.42 -1.94
CA PHE A 108 -7.99 0.75 -1.63
C PHE A 108 -8.15 -0.76 -1.54
N SER A 109 -9.11 -1.22 -0.73
CA SER A 109 -9.33 -2.65 -0.47
C SER A 109 -9.64 -3.41 -1.76
N ALA A 110 -10.53 -2.87 -2.61
CA ALA A 110 -10.85 -3.48 -3.90
C ALA A 110 -9.63 -3.62 -4.82
N ARG A 111 -8.68 -2.67 -4.80
CA ARG A 111 -7.47 -2.75 -5.62
C ARG A 111 -6.47 -3.76 -5.09
N VAL A 112 -6.23 -3.74 -3.79
CA VAL A 112 -5.30 -4.67 -3.13
C VAL A 112 -5.78 -6.11 -3.31
N PHE A 113 -7.04 -6.38 -2.99
CA PHE A 113 -7.61 -7.72 -3.13
C PHE A 113 -7.89 -8.10 -4.58
N GLY A 114 -8.20 -7.14 -5.46
CA GLY A 114 -8.28 -7.39 -6.89
C GLY A 114 -6.95 -7.86 -7.49
N ALA A 115 -5.83 -7.27 -7.07
CA ALA A 115 -4.50 -7.71 -7.50
C ALA A 115 -4.16 -9.11 -6.94
N PHE A 116 -4.55 -9.40 -5.70
CA PHE A 116 -4.42 -10.75 -5.13
C PHE A 116 -5.23 -11.78 -5.94
N LEU A 117 -6.50 -11.51 -6.21
CA LEU A 117 -7.36 -12.41 -7.00
C LEU A 117 -6.81 -12.63 -8.42
N GLU A 118 -6.30 -11.58 -9.06
CA GLU A 118 -5.64 -11.72 -10.36
C GLU A 118 -4.42 -12.65 -10.27
N SER A 119 -3.64 -12.53 -9.19
CA SER A 119 -2.47 -13.40 -8.99
C SER A 119 -2.82 -14.87 -8.79
N LEU A 120 -4.03 -15.20 -8.31
CA LEU A 120 -4.47 -16.58 -8.13
C LEU A 120 -4.73 -17.30 -9.45
N LYS A 121 -5.05 -16.57 -10.53
CA LYS A 121 -5.32 -17.19 -11.85
C LYS A 121 -4.11 -17.92 -12.41
N GLU A 122 -2.91 -17.54 -12.00
CA GLU A 122 -1.63 -18.14 -12.40
C GLU A 122 -1.12 -19.17 -11.37
N THR A 123 -1.98 -19.65 -10.47
CA THR A 123 -1.64 -20.63 -9.43
C THR A 123 -2.56 -21.84 -9.52
N ASP A 124 -2.21 -22.90 -8.78
CA ASP A 124 -3.02 -24.11 -8.63
C ASP A 124 -4.37 -23.86 -7.93
N PHE A 125 -4.64 -22.63 -7.48
CA PHE A 125 -5.87 -22.22 -6.79
C PHE A 125 -6.88 -21.49 -7.69
N SER A 126 -6.65 -21.46 -9.00
CA SER A 126 -7.51 -20.74 -9.95
C SER A 126 -8.99 -21.17 -9.88
N ASP A 127 -9.27 -22.45 -9.66
CA ASP A 127 -10.64 -22.98 -9.50
C ASP A 127 -11.36 -22.45 -8.26
N GLY A 128 -10.62 -22.10 -7.21
CA GLY A 128 -11.15 -21.55 -5.96
C GLY A 128 -11.35 -20.04 -5.99
N GLU A 129 -10.82 -19.34 -7.00
CA GLU A 129 -10.83 -17.89 -7.10
C GLU A 129 -12.25 -17.29 -7.08
N PRO A 130 -13.28 -17.84 -7.77
CA PRO A 130 -14.63 -17.29 -7.72
C PRO A 130 -15.23 -17.28 -6.31
N ALA A 131 -15.03 -18.36 -5.54
CA ALA A 131 -15.53 -18.46 -4.16
C ALA A 131 -14.83 -17.45 -3.24
N ILE A 132 -13.50 -17.30 -3.38
CA ILE A 132 -12.73 -16.32 -2.60
C ILE A 132 -13.17 -14.89 -2.97
N ARG A 133 -13.36 -14.62 -4.25
CA ARG A 133 -13.85 -13.33 -4.75
C ARG A 133 -15.20 -12.96 -4.15
N ASP A 134 -16.15 -13.88 -4.13
CA ASP A 134 -17.48 -13.62 -3.60
C ASP A 134 -17.46 -13.43 -2.07
N ALA A 135 -16.65 -14.22 -1.35
CA ALA A 135 -16.43 -14.00 0.09
C ALA A 135 -15.84 -12.61 0.38
N MET A 136 -14.84 -12.17 -0.39
CA MET A 136 -14.23 -10.85 -0.24
C MET A 136 -15.21 -9.71 -0.54
N ARG A 137 -16.04 -9.85 -1.59
CA ARG A 137 -17.08 -8.87 -1.91
C ARG A 137 -18.09 -8.73 -0.79
N ASN A 138 -18.56 -9.86 -0.25
CA ASN A 138 -19.50 -9.88 0.85
C ASN A 138 -18.92 -9.21 2.11
N ALA A 139 -17.66 -9.48 2.44
CA ALA A 139 -17.01 -8.89 3.60
C ALA A 139 -16.76 -7.37 3.46
N LEU A 140 -16.36 -6.92 2.27
CA LEU A 140 -16.06 -5.50 2.02
C LEU A 140 -17.32 -4.68 1.68
N GLY A 141 -18.48 -5.31 1.50
CA GLY A 141 -19.72 -4.63 1.11
C GLY A 141 -19.63 -3.92 -0.24
N VAL A 142 -18.73 -4.36 -1.13
CA VAL A 142 -18.54 -3.74 -2.44
C VAL A 142 -19.41 -4.44 -3.45
N ALA A 143 -20.37 -3.71 -4.02
CA ALA A 143 -21.02 -4.10 -5.26
C ALA A 143 -19.95 -4.29 -6.36
N PRO A 144 -20.19 -5.14 -7.38
CA PRO A 144 -19.27 -5.29 -8.50
C PRO A 144 -19.09 -3.94 -9.20
N ARG A 145 -18.04 -3.20 -8.83
CA ARG A 145 -17.55 -2.07 -9.60
C ARG A 145 -16.65 -2.63 -10.70
N ALA A 146 -16.86 -2.14 -11.91
CA ALA A 146 -15.88 -2.30 -12.97
C ALA A 146 -14.50 -1.83 -12.44
N PRO A 147 -13.40 -2.48 -12.84
CA PRO A 147 -12.07 -2.00 -12.48
C PRO A 147 -11.98 -0.52 -12.87
N GLY A 148 -11.84 0.36 -11.86
CA GLY A 148 -11.67 1.79 -12.09
C GLY A 148 -10.48 2.00 -13.02
N GLN A 149 -10.60 2.95 -13.95
CA GLN A 149 -9.53 3.18 -14.92
C GLN A 149 -8.28 3.64 -14.17
N ARG A 150 -7.26 2.79 -14.18
CA ARG A 150 -5.92 3.15 -13.71
C ARG A 150 -5.39 4.20 -14.67
N ARG A 151 -5.14 5.40 -14.16
CA ARG A 151 -4.54 6.48 -14.93
C ARG A 151 -3.09 6.65 -14.48
N ALA A 152 -2.20 6.80 -15.45
CA ALA A 152 -0.86 7.27 -15.16
C ALA A 152 -0.94 8.66 -14.50
N PRO A 153 -0.11 8.95 -13.49
CA PRO A 153 -0.05 10.27 -12.87
C PRO A 153 0.19 11.36 -13.92
N SER A 154 -0.49 12.50 -13.77
CA SER A 154 -0.22 13.66 -14.61
C SER A 154 1.18 14.22 -14.34
N ARG A 155 1.74 14.97 -15.29
CA ARG A 155 3.05 15.64 -15.09
C ARG A 155 3.07 16.53 -13.86
N ASP A 156 1.95 17.19 -13.54
CA ASP A 156 1.85 18.06 -12.36
C ASP A 156 1.80 17.24 -11.06
N GLN A 157 1.15 16.08 -11.06
CA GLN A 157 1.17 15.16 -9.92
C GLN A 157 2.58 14.61 -9.68
N LEU A 158 3.30 14.24 -10.76
CA LEU A 158 4.69 13.79 -10.66
C LEU A 158 5.64 14.87 -10.13
N ARG A 159 5.41 16.15 -10.47
CA ARG A 159 6.22 17.26 -9.94
C ARG A 159 6.03 17.50 -8.44
N ASN A 160 4.84 17.20 -7.93
CA ASN A 160 4.49 17.38 -6.52
C ASN A 160 4.70 16.11 -5.67
N LEU A 161 5.07 15.00 -6.30
CA LEU A 161 5.33 13.73 -5.65
C LEU A 161 6.61 13.82 -4.80
N ALA A 162 6.52 13.38 -3.54
CA ALA A 162 7.70 13.24 -2.70
C ALA A 162 8.68 12.20 -3.29
N ALA A 163 9.99 12.44 -3.16
CA ALA A 163 11.00 11.49 -3.66
C ALA A 163 10.97 10.14 -2.90
N SER A 164 10.39 10.11 -1.70
CA SER A 164 10.26 8.89 -0.89
C SER A 164 8.94 8.88 -0.12
N CYS A 165 8.45 7.67 0.17
CA CYS A 165 7.29 7.45 1.02
C CYS A 165 7.58 7.94 2.44
N ASP A 166 6.71 8.76 2.98
CA ASP A 166 6.82 9.32 4.33
C ASP A 166 6.70 8.25 5.44
N VAL A 167 5.96 7.16 5.18
CA VAL A 167 5.77 6.02 6.08
C VAL A 167 6.95 5.04 6.03
N CYS A 168 7.19 4.39 4.89
CA CYS A 168 8.19 3.33 4.76
C CYS A 168 9.56 3.80 4.25
N GLY A 169 9.70 5.06 3.82
CA GLY A 169 10.97 5.59 3.31
C GLY A 169 11.39 5.06 1.93
N SER A 170 10.61 4.17 1.30
CA SER A 170 10.92 3.66 -0.03
C SER A 170 10.94 4.79 -1.07
N PRO A 171 11.85 4.75 -2.05
CA PRO A 171 11.81 5.68 -3.18
C PRO A 171 10.49 5.54 -3.92
N LEU A 172 9.90 6.66 -4.31
CA LEU A 172 8.67 6.69 -5.10
C LEU A 172 9.02 6.92 -6.57
N ASN A 173 8.77 5.92 -7.41
CA ASN A 173 8.88 6.06 -8.86
C ASN A 173 7.50 6.37 -9.45
N GLY A 174 7.41 7.48 -10.19
CA GLY A 174 6.20 7.89 -10.89
C GLY A 174 5.65 6.87 -11.89
N GLU A 175 6.51 5.99 -12.42
CA GLU A 175 6.12 4.94 -13.36
C GLU A 175 5.42 3.75 -12.68
N GLU A 176 5.76 3.48 -11.42
CA GLU A 176 5.18 2.39 -10.62
C GLU A 176 3.92 2.85 -9.86
N LEU A 177 3.74 4.17 -9.72
CA LEU A 177 2.62 4.77 -9.03
C LEU A 177 1.35 4.75 -9.89
N GLN A 178 0.30 4.20 -9.32
CA GLN A 178 -1.04 4.25 -9.91
C GLN A 178 -1.89 5.26 -9.14
N VAL A 179 -2.41 6.23 -9.88
CA VAL A 179 -3.27 7.27 -9.32
C VAL A 179 -4.73 6.87 -9.47
N THR A 180 -5.50 7.07 -8.41
CA THR A 180 -6.94 6.88 -8.40
C THR A 180 -7.65 8.04 -9.09
N GLU A 181 -8.94 7.86 -9.43
CA GLU A 181 -9.77 8.95 -9.97
C GLU A 181 -9.87 10.16 -9.02
N GLU A 182 -9.68 9.91 -7.72
CA GLU A 182 -9.67 10.94 -6.66
C GLU A 182 -8.33 11.68 -6.56
N GLY A 183 -7.37 11.37 -7.43
CA GLY A 183 -6.05 12.00 -7.45
C GLY A 183 -5.06 11.46 -6.41
N ARG A 184 -5.42 10.40 -5.67
CA ARG A 184 -4.56 9.77 -4.66
C ARG A 184 -3.68 8.69 -5.27
N ALA A 185 -2.48 8.50 -4.74
CA ALA A 185 -1.62 7.37 -5.12
C ALA A 185 -1.19 6.59 -3.88
N ASP A 186 -0.89 5.30 -4.06
CA ASP A 186 -0.38 4.45 -2.98
C ASP A 186 1.07 4.07 -3.20
N CYS A 187 1.84 4.03 -2.11
CA CYS A 187 3.17 3.50 -2.12
C CYS A 187 3.15 2.03 -2.55
N PRO A 188 3.87 1.64 -3.61
CA PRO A 188 3.91 0.25 -4.06
C PRO A 188 4.60 -0.69 -3.06
N THR A 189 5.37 -0.15 -2.11
CA THR A 189 6.07 -0.93 -1.09
C THR A 189 5.22 -1.24 0.14
N CYS A 190 4.47 -0.26 0.66
CA CYS A 190 3.74 -0.43 1.94
C CYS A 190 2.24 -0.14 1.87
N GLY A 191 1.72 0.32 0.72
CA GLY A 191 0.30 0.63 0.55
C GLY A 191 -0.17 1.91 1.24
N SER A 192 0.71 2.73 1.81
CA SER A 192 0.35 4.04 2.37
C SER A 192 -0.02 5.01 1.24
N ALA A 193 -0.90 5.98 1.52
CA ALA A 193 -1.19 7.05 0.57
C ALA A 193 0.01 8.01 0.47
N VAL A 194 0.40 8.44 -0.73
CA VAL A 194 1.62 9.24 -0.98
C VAL A 194 1.43 10.45 -1.92
N LEU A 195 0.21 10.72 -2.37
CA LEU A 195 -0.20 11.91 -3.15
C LEU A 195 -1.60 12.36 -2.73
#